data_AF-K2CTP0-F1
#
_entry.id   AF-K2CTP0-F1
#
_cell.length_a   1.000
_cell.length_b   1.000
_cell.length_c   1.000
_cell.angle_alpha   90.00
_cell.angle_beta   90.00
_cell.angle_gamma   90.00
#
_symmetry.space_group_name_H-M   'P 1'
#
loop_
_entity.id
_entity.type
_entity.pdbx_description
1 polymer ?
#
loop_
_entity_poly.entity_id
_entity_poly.type
_entity_poly.pdbx_seq_one_letter_code
_entity_poly.pdbx_strand_id
1 'polypeptide(L)'
;MKFSAREETFVLVKPDVLERALFGRIFQKFEDADLNIEALKTVKSTREQAYKHYLYDKNHMKNVGKKALFEFEKESLNAKKLLGTENPEIIGARILRWSREYITKVKVVACVLSGLNRLWEKLVHLKLSGGQ
;
A
#
# COMPACT_ATOMS: atom_id res chain seq x y z
N MET A 1 29.11 8.53 18.75
CA MET A 1 27.64 8.35 18.85
C MET A 1 26.97 9.00 17.65
N LYS A 2 26.40 8.22 16.72
CA LYS A 2 25.54 8.79 15.66
C LYS A 2 24.16 9.02 16.26
N PHE A 3 23.77 10.29 16.45
CA PHE A 3 22.40 10.64 16.80
C PHE A 3 21.51 10.18 15.64
N SER A 4 20.71 9.16 15.87
CA SER A 4 19.82 8.59 14.86
C SER A 4 18.66 9.57 14.66
N ALA A 5 18.52 10.13 13.46
CA ALA A 5 17.44 11.05 13.15
C ALA A 5 16.09 10.32 13.27
N ARG A 6 15.10 10.99 13.85
CA ARG A 6 13.70 10.53 13.88
C ARG A 6 13.18 10.53 12.44
N GLU A 7 12.71 9.38 11.97
CA GLU A 7 12.13 9.23 10.63
C GLU A 7 10.61 9.24 10.72
N GLU A 8 9.96 9.83 9.72
CA GLU A 8 8.50 9.84 9.58
C GLU A 8 8.09 9.07 8.33
N THR A 9 6.96 8.38 8.40
CA THR A 9 6.35 7.75 7.23
C THR A 9 4.85 8.00 7.18
N PHE A 10 4.36 8.08 5.96
CA PHE A 10 2.94 8.22 5.67
C PHE A 10 2.32 6.85 5.42
N VAL A 11 1.30 6.52 6.20
CA VAL A 11 0.50 5.30 6.07
C VAL A 11 -0.91 5.67 5.66
N LEU A 12 -1.38 5.07 4.57
CA LEU A 12 -2.77 5.16 4.14
C LEU A 12 -3.49 3.84 4.44
N VAL A 13 -4.37 3.87 5.42
CA VAL A 13 -5.24 2.75 5.76
C VAL A 13 -6.39 2.72 4.77
N LYS A 14 -6.43 1.64 4.00
CA LYS A 14 -7.44 1.42 2.97
C LYS A 14 -8.82 1.13 3.58
N PRO A 15 -9.89 1.30 2.79
CA PRO A 15 -11.25 1.12 3.30
C PRO A 15 -11.59 -0.29 3.79
N ASP A 16 -11.04 -1.32 3.15
CA ASP A 16 -11.24 -2.74 3.54
C ASP A 16 -10.84 -3.01 4.99
N VAL A 17 -9.83 -2.31 5.50
CA VAL A 17 -9.42 -2.43 6.90
C VAL A 17 -10.53 -1.95 7.83
N LEU A 18 -11.21 -0.87 7.46
CA LEU A 18 -12.33 -0.32 8.23
C LEU A 18 -13.55 -1.23 8.12
N GLU A 19 -13.87 -1.68 6.90
CA GLU A 19 -15.00 -2.59 6.62
C GLU A 19 -14.86 -3.93 7.37
N ARG A 20 -13.62 -4.44 7.48
CA ARG A 20 -13.32 -5.70 8.17
C ARG A 20 -13.02 -5.53 9.67
N ALA A 21 -13.19 -4.32 10.22
CA ALA A 21 -12.90 -3.99 11.61
C ALA A 21 -11.47 -4.38 12.07
N LEU A 22 -10.49 -4.24 11.18
CA LEU A 22 -9.08 -4.60 11.44
C LEU A 22 -8.22 -3.43 11.96
N PHE A 23 -8.82 -2.23 12.08
CA PHE A 23 -8.11 -1.01 12.44
C PHE A 23 -7.29 -1.14 13.73
N GLY A 24 -7.92 -1.55 14.85
CA GLY A 24 -7.22 -1.70 16.13
C GLY A 24 -6.08 -2.71 16.08
N ARG A 25 -6.25 -3.83 15.36
CA ARG A 25 -5.20 -4.85 15.21
C ARG A 25 -3.99 -4.32 14.44
N ILE A 26 -4.19 -3.43 13.47
CA ILE A 26 -3.08 -2.83 12.71
C ILE A 26 -2.34 -1.82 13.57
N PHE A 27 -3.08 -0.97 14.30
CA PHE A 27 -2.47 0.07 15.14
C PHE A 27 -1.73 -0.52 16.33
N GLN A 28 -2.26 -1.59 16.94
CA GLN A 28 -1.54 -2.35 17.96
C GLN A 28 -0.16 -2.80 17.48
N LYS A 29 -0.04 -3.26 16.22
CA LYS A 29 1.28 -3.66 15.67
C LYS A 29 2.24 -2.48 15.50
N PHE A 30 1.74 -1.27 15.30
CA PHE A 30 2.60 -0.08 15.26
C PHE A 30 3.09 0.28 16.66
N GLU A 31 2.20 0.22 17.65
CA GLU A 31 2.52 0.45 19.05
C GLU A 31 3.51 -0.60 19.58
N ASP A 32 3.26 -1.89 19.32
CA ASP A 32 4.16 -3.00 19.69
C ASP A 32 5.55 -2.89 19.05
N ALA A 33 5.63 -2.21 17.89
CA ALA A 33 6.88 -1.96 17.18
C ALA A 33 7.62 -0.70 17.67
N ASP A 34 7.10 -0.05 18.73
CA ASP A 34 7.61 1.19 19.32
C ASP A 34 7.60 2.35 18.30
N LEU A 35 6.51 2.45 17.53
CA LEU A 35 6.25 3.55 16.61
C LEU A 35 5.25 4.52 17.21
N ASN A 36 5.54 5.81 17.06
CA ASN A 36 4.66 6.88 17.51
C ASN A 36 3.67 7.25 16.40
N ILE A 37 2.40 7.46 16.77
CA ILE A 37 1.38 7.99 15.86
C ILE A 37 1.34 9.51 16.01
N GLU A 38 1.98 10.22 15.09
CA GLU A 38 2.07 11.70 15.16
C GLU A 38 0.78 12.37 14.70
N ALA A 39 0.12 11.79 13.70
CA ALA A 39 -1.09 12.33 13.14
C ALA A 39 -2.01 11.22 12.65
N LEU A 40 -3.32 11.43 12.80
CA LEU A 40 -4.35 10.53 12.33
C LEU A 40 -5.55 11.34 11.84
N LYS A 41 -5.99 11.09 10.60
CA LYS A 41 -7.17 11.76 10.04
C LYS A 41 -7.94 10.86 9.08
N THR A 42 -9.25 10.82 9.25
CA THR A 42 -10.15 10.25 8.25
C THR A 42 -10.32 11.24 7.10
N VAL A 43 -10.00 10.81 5.88
CA VAL A 43 -10.01 11.65 4.68
C VAL A 43 -10.87 10.98 3.61
N LYS A 44 -11.69 11.76 2.92
CA LYS A 44 -12.28 11.33 1.65
C LYS A 44 -11.38 11.87 0.54
N SER A 45 -10.60 10.99 -0.09
CA SER A 45 -9.64 11.42 -1.11
C SER A 45 -10.35 11.99 -2.34
N THR A 46 -9.90 13.16 -2.80
CA THR A 46 -10.34 13.69 -4.09
C THR A 46 -9.67 12.91 -5.23
N ARG A 47 -10.23 13.00 -6.44
CA ARG A 47 -9.59 12.42 -7.63
C ARG A 47 -8.17 12.95 -7.81
N GLU A 48 -7.97 14.26 -7.66
CA GLU A 48 -6.65 14.88 -7.78
C GLU A 48 -5.63 14.32 -6.78
N GLN A 49 -6.03 14.15 -5.51
CA GLN A 49 -5.18 13.54 -4.49
C GLN A 49 -4.82 12.10 -4.85
N ALA A 50 -5.78 11.31 -5.33
CA ALA A 50 -5.54 9.94 -5.76
C ALA A 50 -4.59 9.85 -6.97
N TYR A 51 -4.67 10.80 -7.90
CA TYR A 51 -3.76 10.88 -9.05
C TYR A 51 -2.34 11.27 -8.65
N LYS A 52 -2.19 12.17 -7.68
CA LYS A 52 -0.88 12.53 -7.10
C LYS A 52 -0.27 11.38 -6.31
N HIS A 53 -1.10 10.61 -5.59
CA HIS A 53 -0.63 9.47 -4.78
C HIS A 53 -0.22 8.26 -5.64
N TYR A 54 -1.01 7.92 -6.66
CA TYR A 54 -0.69 6.86 -7.63
C TYR A 54 -0.28 7.51 -8.95
N LEU A 55 1.00 7.78 -9.16
CA LEU A 55 1.49 8.39 -10.40
C LEU A 55 1.28 7.46 -11.62
N TYR A 56 0.95 8.07 -12.76
CA TYR A 56 0.74 7.37 -14.03
C TYR A 56 1.94 7.58 -14.96
N ASP A 57 3.12 7.16 -14.54
CA ASP A 57 4.27 7.12 -15.43
C ASP A 57 4.42 5.73 -16.07
N LYS A 58 5.00 5.72 -17.28
CA LYS A 58 5.12 4.50 -18.09
C LYS A 58 5.95 3.41 -17.40
N ASN A 59 6.98 3.80 -16.66
CA ASN A 59 7.84 2.85 -15.96
C ASN A 59 7.11 2.22 -14.78
N HIS A 60 6.36 3.01 -14.01
CA HIS A 60 5.55 2.51 -12.90
C HIS A 60 4.46 1.56 -13.38
N MET A 61 3.72 1.92 -14.45
CA MET A 61 2.74 1.02 -15.07
C MET A 61 3.36 -0.32 -15.46
N LYS A 62 4.48 -0.28 -16.20
CA LYS A 62 5.19 -1.50 -16.62
C LYS A 62 5.63 -2.35 -15.43
N ASN A 63 6.14 -1.72 -14.37
CA ASN A 63 6.60 -2.42 -13.17
C ASN A 63 5.46 -3.07 -12.39
N VAL A 64 4.34 -2.36 -12.22
CA VAL A 64 3.13 -2.89 -11.57
C VAL A 64 2.58 -4.08 -12.37
N GLY A 65 2.48 -3.96 -13.70
CA GLY A 65 2.01 -5.05 -14.55
C GLY A 65 2.93 -6.26 -14.54
N LYS A 66 4.25 -6.07 -14.55
CA LYS A 66 5.23 -7.17 -14.42
C LYS A 66 5.07 -7.93 -13.11
N LYS A 67 4.91 -7.22 -11.99
CA LYS A 67 4.65 -7.85 -10.68
C LYS A 67 3.35 -8.64 -10.70
N ALA A 68 2.30 -8.10 -11.28
CA ALA A 68 1.03 -8.80 -11.40
C ALA A 68 1.16 -10.08 -12.23
N LEU A 69 1.86 -10.03 -13.37
CA LEU A 69 2.11 -11.22 -14.20
C LEU A 69 2.94 -12.28 -13.46
N PHE A 70 3.96 -11.88 -12.73
CA PHE A 70 4.76 -12.78 -11.90
C PHE A 70 3.92 -13.50 -10.83
N GLU A 71 3.03 -12.77 -10.15
CA GLU A 71 2.10 -13.40 -9.18
C GLU A 71 1.09 -14.33 -9.88
N PHE A 72 0.59 -13.96 -11.06
CA PHE A 72 -0.30 -14.84 -11.83
C PHE A 72 0.41 -16.14 -12.22
N GLU A 73 1.66 -16.08 -12.67
CA GLU A 73 2.45 -17.26 -13.02
C GLU A 73 2.68 -18.16 -11.80
N LYS A 74 3.05 -17.56 -10.66
CA LYS A 74 3.27 -18.29 -9.39
C LYS A 74 2.01 -19.03 -8.92
N GLU A 75 0.84 -18.41 -9.05
CA GLU A 75 -0.46 -18.99 -8.69
C GLU A 75 -1.05 -19.86 -9.81
N SER A 76 -0.29 -20.13 -10.89
CA SER A 76 -0.75 -20.89 -12.08
C SER A 76 -2.02 -20.33 -12.72
N LEU A 77 -2.22 -19.02 -12.65
CA LEU A 77 -3.35 -18.29 -13.21
C LEU A 77 -3.01 -17.74 -14.60
N ASN A 78 -3.95 -17.85 -15.55
CA ASN A 78 -3.77 -17.31 -16.89
C ASN A 78 -4.24 -15.84 -16.98
N ALA A 79 -3.29 -14.91 -17.05
CA ALA A 79 -3.57 -13.48 -17.14
C ALA A 79 -4.38 -13.11 -18.39
N LYS A 80 -4.14 -13.76 -19.54
CA LYS A 80 -4.91 -13.52 -20.78
C LYS A 80 -6.39 -13.88 -20.61
N LYS A 81 -6.69 -14.97 -19.91
CA LYS A 81 -8.07 -15.41 -19.63
C LYS A 81 -8.80 -14.45 -18.69
N LEU A 82 -8.11 -13.95 -17.66
CA LEU A 82 -8.72 -13.10 -16.63
C LEU A 82 -8.78 -11.62 -17.01
N LEU A 83 -7.73 -11.12 -17.66
CA LEU A 83 -7.55 -9.70 -17.98
C LEU A 83 -7.70 -9.41 -19.48
N GLY A 84 -7.79 -10.43 -20.34
CA GLY A 84 -7.88 -10.25 -21.80
C GLY A 84 -6.56 -9.81 -22.45
N THR A 85 -5.46 -9.72 -21.69
CA THR A 85 -4.16 -9.27 -22.18
C THR A 85 -3.03 -9.78 -21.29
N GLU A 86 -1.84 -9.90 -21.85
CA GLU A 86 -0.58 -10.18 -21.14
C GLU A 86 0.40 -9.00 -21.25
N ASN A 87 -0.03 -7.87 -21.82
CA ASN A 87 0.82 -6.70 -21.92
C ASN A 87 0.97 -6.03 -20.54
N PRO A 88 2.19 -5.95 -19.97
CA PRO A 88 2.41 -5.39 -18.65
C PRO A 88 1.96 -3.93 -18.51
N GLU A 89 2.10 -3.11 -19.55
CA GLU A 89 1.70 -1.70 -19.49
C GLU A 89 0.18 -1.54 -19.38
N ILE A 90 -0.58 -2.34 -20.15
CA ILE A 90 -2.05 -2.33 -20.11
C ILE A 90 -2.57 -2.85 -18.77
N ILE A 91 -1.94 -3.91 -18.25
CA ILE A 91 -2.29 -4.48 -16.94
C ILE A 91 -2.00 -3.47 -15.83
N GLY A 92 -0.81 -2.88 -15.82
CA GLY A 92 -0.43 -1.88 -14.83
C GLY A 92 -1.33 -0.65 -14.84
N ALA A 93 -1.65 -0.15 -16.04
CA ALA A 93 -2.63 0.92 -16.24
C ALA A 93 -3.98 0.61 -15.58
N ARG A 94 -4.52 -0.59 -15.80
CA ARG A 94 -5.79 -1.02 -15.19
C ARG A 94 -5.72 -1.11 -13.68
N ILE A 95 -4.64 -1.70 -13.13
CA ILE A 95 -4.45 -1.83 -11.68
C ILE A 95 -4.36 -0.47 -11.00
N LEU A 96 -3.63 0.48 -11.59
CA LEU A 96 -3.52 1.84 -11.06
C LEU A 96 -4.85 2.59 -11.11
N ARG A 97 -5.62 2.41 -12.19
CA ARG A 97 -6.98 2.97 -12.29
C ARG A 97 -7.87 2.43 -11.17
N TRP A 98 -7.91 1.11 -10.98
CA TRP A 98 -8.70 0.50 -9.90
C TRP A 98 -8.23 0.96 -8.52
N SER A 99 -6.92 1.10 -8.30
CA SER A 99 -6.36 1.58 -7.03
C SER A 99 -6.82 3.00 -6.71
N ARG A 100 -6.85 3.89 -7.72
CA ARG A 100 -7.35 5.27 -7.58
C ARG A 100 -8.85 5.32 -7.31
N GLU A 101 -9.63 4.56 -8.06
CA GLU A 101 -11.08 4.45 -7.85
C GLU A 101 -11.38 3.92 -6.46
N TYR A 102 -10.63 2.92 -6.00
CA TYR A 102 -10.82 2.30 -4.71
C TYR A 102 -10.65 3.30 -3.54
N ILE A 103 -9.56 4.07 -3.53
CA ILE A 103 -9.32 5.04 -2.44
C ILE A 103 -10.22 6.30 -2.50
N THR A 104 -10.89 6.55 -3.63
CA THR A 104 -11.80 7.71 -3.79
C THR A 104 -13.26 7.38 -3.51
N LYS A 105 -13.65 6.10 -3.57
CA LYS A 105 -15.03 5.65 -3.35
C LYS A 105 -15.53 5.95 -1.94
N VAL A 106 -14.69 5.73 -0.95
CA VAL A 106 -15.06 5.80 0.47
C VAL A 106 -13.96 6.50 1.27
N LYS A 107 -14.23 6.78 2.55
CA LYS A 107 -13.26 7.41 3.44
C LYS A 107 -12.12 6.43 3.75
N VAL A 108 -10.90 6.95 3.74
CA VAL A 108 -9.66 6.27 4.15
C VAL A 108 -9.12 6.92 5.42
N VAL A 109 -8.25 6.24 6.14
CA VAL A 109 -7.55 6.86 7.28
C VAL A 109 -6.10 7.12 6.89
N ALA A 110 -5.70 8.38 6.93
CA ALA A 110 -4.33 8.82 6.73
C ALA A 110 -3.64 8.93 8.10
N CYS A 111 -2.44 8.38 8.21
CA CYS A 111 -1.66 8.33 9.43
C CYS A 111 -0.21 8.72 9.15
N VAL A 112 0.39 9.48 10.06
CA VAL A 112 1.84 9.70 10.08
C VAL A 112 2.39 8.94 11.27
N LEU A 113 3.33 8.03 11.00
CA LEU A 113 4.07 7.30 12.03
C LEU A 113 5.49 7.85 12.11
N SER A 114 6.06 7.89 13.31
CA SER A 114 7.47 8.21 13.49
C SER A 114 8.20 7.18 14.38
N GLY A 115 9.51 7.07 14.21
CA GLY A 115 10.33 6.16 15.01
C GLY A 115 11.82 6.42 14.87
N LEU A 116 12.61 5.87 15.79
CA LEU A 116 14.07 5.86 15.72
C LEU A 116 14.53 4.72 14.80
N ASN A 117 15.10 5.06 13.63
CA ASN A 117 15.78 4.16 12.68
C ASN A 117 14.93 2.97 12.16
N ARG A 118 14.72 2.91 10.83
CA ARG A 118 14.24 1.73 10.05
C ARG A 118 12.76 1.35 10.24
N LEU A 119 11.86 2.25 9.86
CA LEU A 119 10.45 1.92 9.55
C LEU A 119 10.34 0.84 8.44
N TRP A 120 11.29 0.82 7.50
CA TRP A 120 11.30 -0.12 6.37
C TRP A 120 11.64 -1.56 6.75
N GLU A 121 12.56 -1.80 7.68
CA GLU A 121 12.95 -3.18 8.05
C GLU A 121 11.95 -3.84 8.99
N LYS A 122 11.35 -3.07 9.90
CA LYS A 122 10.32 -3.56 10.83
C LYS A 122 9.04 -3.96 10.09
N LEU A 123 8.61 -3.19 9.07
CA LEU A 123 7.46 -3.56 8.22
C LEU A 123 7.73 -4.79 7.33
N VAL A 124 8.97 -4.97 6.85
CA VAL A 124 9.36 -6.16 6.07
C VAL A 124 9.38 -7.41 6.96
N HIS A 125 9.89 -7.32 8.20
CA HIS A 125 9.87 -8.43 9.15
C HIS A 125 8.44 -8.81 9.58
N LEU A 126 7.52 -7.85 9.67
CA LEU A 126 6.10 -8.10 9.94
C LEU A 126 5.40 -8.92 8.84
N LYS A 127 5.94 -8.91 7.61
CA LYS A 127 5.50 -9.80 6.51
C LYS A 127 6.16 -11.18 6.54
N LEU A 128 7.33 -11.32 7.18
CA LEU A 128 8.08 -12.57 7.26
C LEU A 128 7.73 -13.40 8.51
N SER A 129 7.13 -12.81 9.54
CA SER A 129 6.67 -13.51 10.74
C SER A 129 5.22 -14.03 10.67
N GLY A 130 4.54 -13.88 9.54
CA GLY A 130 3.17 -14.37 9.30
C GLY A 130 3.10 -15.67 8.50
N GLY A 131 4.16 -16.47 8.51
CA GLY A 131 4.26 -17.70 7.73
C GLY A 131 5.18 -18.72 8.39
N GLN A 132 4.80 -19.17 9.59
CA GLN A 132 4.88 -20.56 10.05
C GLN A 132 3.72 -20.80 11.03
#